data_AF-A0A7S4TA59-F1
#
_entry.id   AF-A0A7S4TA59-F1
#
_cell.length_a   1.000
_cell.length_b   1.000
_cell.length_c   1.000
_cell.angle_alpha   90.00
_cell.angle_beta   90.00
_cell.angle_gamma   90.00
#
_symmetry.space_group_name_H-M   'P 1'
#
loop_
_entity.id
_entity.type
_entity.pdbx_description
1 polymer ?
#
loop_
_entity_poly.entity_id
_entity_poly.type
_entity_poly.pdbx_seq_one_letter_code
_entity_poly.pdbx_strand_id
1 'polypeptide(L)'
;WLKFLSSHACSWRPHPSLFHQSRMAASLVVPSDISILESKMAVGRRRLGMFEWTGLLFTAPMLHIHYSKMDRGDMRAVLTKKFDVEDNSPVAQIVRKRQESVRKHVVSQNFLWAGGFTMAGLSYWSFRRYNYQARLLAA
;
A
#
# COMPACT_ATOMS: atom_id res chain seq x y z
N TRP A 1 24.95 -74.85 -10.02
CA TRP A 1 23.80 -74.92 -10.93
C TRP A 1 22.54 -74.73 -10.08
N LEU A 2 21.80 -73.63 -10.00
CA LEU A 2 21.72 -72.28 -10.59
C LEU A 2 21.25 -71.35 -9.44
N LYS A 3 21.92 -70.26 -9.04
CA LYS A 3 21.75 -68.86 -9.52
C LYS A 3 20.40 -68.52 -10.17
N PHE A 4 19.52 -67.80 -9.47
CA PHE A 4 18.64 -66.73 -10.00
C PHE A 4 17.96 -66.04 -8.79
N LEU A 5 18.36 -64.81 -8.41
CA LEU A 5 17.64 -63.54 -8.69
C LEU A 5 16.25 -63.48 -8.00
N SER A 6 15.84 -62.43 -7.30
CA SER A 6 16.17 -61.02 -7.44
C SER A 6 15.69 -60.26 -6.19
N SER A 7 16.55 -59.36 -5.72
CA SER A 7 16.23 -58.24 -4.86
C SER A 7 14.96 -57.52 -5.34
N HIS A 8 13.97 -57.38 -4.46
CA HIS A 8 13.00 -56.29 -4.52
C HIS A 8 13.16 -55.46 -3.24
N ALA A 9 14.26 -54.72 -3.20
CA ALA A 9 14.35 -53.53 -2.37
C ALA A 9 13.24 -52.59 -2.82
N CYS A 10 12.26 -52.38 -1.96
CA CYS A 10 11.26 -51.34 -2.11
C CYS A 10 12.00 -50.00 -2.04
N SER A 11 12.42 -49.49 -3.19
CA SER A 11 13.09 -48.20 -3.30
C SER A 11 12.03 -47.12 -3.06
N TRP A 12 12.03 -46.54 -1.87
CA TRP A 12 11.44 -45.23 -1.65
C TRP A 12 12.17 -44.24 -2.54
N ARG A 13 11.67 -44.00 -3.75
CA ARG A 13 12.08 -42.85 -4.55
C ARG A 13 11.35 -41.65 -3.96
N PRO A 14 12.04 -40.69 -3.32
CA PRO A 14 11.45 -39.37 -3.19
C PRO A 14 11.29 -38.82 -4.61
N HIS A 15 10.06 -38.51 -4.99
CA HIS A 15 9.82 -37.67 -6.15
C HIS A 15 10.64 -36.38 -5.97
N PRO A 16 11.43 -35.95 -6.96
CA PRO A 16 11.86 -34.57 -7.01
C PRO A 16 10.62 -33.74 -7.33
N SER A 17 9.92 -33.30 -6.28
CA SER A 17 8.99 -32.17 -6.33
C SER A 17 9.79 -30.88 -6.59
N LEU A 18 10.37 -30.80 -7.79
CA LEU A 18 10.81 -29.56 -8.40
C LEU A 18 9.56 -28.80 -8.81
N PHE A 19 8.96 -28.10 -7.85
CA PHE A 19 8.76 -26.65 -7.94
C PHE A 19 8.22 -26.21 -6.59
N HIS A 20 9.19 -25.77 -5.81
CA HIS A 20 9.04 -25.03 -4.57
C HIS A 20 8.40 -23.67 -4.88
N GLN A 21 7.07 -23.62 -5.06
CA GLN A 21 6.40 -22.35 -5.36
C GLN A 21 5.00 -22.27 -4.74
N SER A 22 4.96 -22.27 -3.41
CA SER A 22 4.02 -21.48 -2.58
C SER A 22 4.14 -21.89 -1.12
N ARG A 23 5.32 -21.70 -0.53
CA ARG A 23 5.32 -21.17 0.83
C ARG A 23 5.14 -19.68 0.64
N MET A 24 3.92 -19.17 0.89
CA MET A 24 3.67 -17.77 1.24
C MET A 24 4.36 -17.52 2.59
N ALA A 25 5.68 -17.73 2.65
CA ALA A 25 6.50 -17.24 3.72
C ALA A 25 6.40 -15.73 3.58
N ALA A 26 5.66 -15.12 4.49
CA ALA A 26 5.81 -13.71 4.76
C ALA A 26 7.27 -13.54 5.19
N SER A 27 8.19 -13.39 4.23
CA SER A 27 9.49 -12.85 4.52
C SER A 27 9.18 -11.52 5.21
N LEU A 28 9.53 -11.42 6.49
CA LEU A 28 9.49 -10.19 7.25
C LEU A 28 10.45 -9.23 6.54
N VAL A 29 9.96 -8.60 5.46
CA VAL A 29 10.72 -7.62 4.73
C VAL A 29 10.67 -6.37 5.59
N VAL A 30 11.81 -6.06 6.19
CA VAL A 30 11.94 -4.87 7.01
C VAL A 30 11.69 -3.66 6.12
N PRO A 31 11.03 -2.59 6.59
CA PRO A 31 10.77 -1.40 5.79
C PRO A 31 12.02 -0.82 5.10
N SER A 32 13.21 -1.03 5.66
CA SER A 32 14.52 -0.70 5.08
C SER A 32 14.84 -1.49 3.81
N ASP A 33 14.53 -2.77 3.79
CA ASP A 33 14.88 -3.65 2.67
C ASP A 33 14.02 -3.30 1.46
N ILE A 34 12.74 -2.97 1.70
CA ILE A 34 11.83 -2.53 0.65
C ILE A 34 12.28 -1.19 0.05
N SER A 35 12.75 -0.22 0.85
CA SER A 35 13.21 1.07 0.32
C SER A 35 14.48 0.92 -0.53
N ILE A 36 15.38 -0.01 -0.17
CA ILE A 36 16.55 -0.38 -0.98
C ILE A 36 16.08 -1.02 -2.30
N LEU A 37 15.17 -1.99 -2.25
CA LEU A 37 14.63 -2.64 -3.45
C LEU A 37 13.96 -1.64 -4.39
N GLU A 38 13.17 -0.72 -3.85
CA GLU A 38 12.56 0.36 -4.63
C GLU A 38 13.60 1.25 -5.33
N SER A 39 14.72 1.55 -4.68
CA SER A 39 15.78 2.36 -5.28
C SER A 39 16.48 1.64 -6.43
N LYS A 40 16.65 0.32 -6.32
CA LYS A 40 17.27 -0.53 -7.35
C LYS A 40 16.35 -0.77 -8.55
N MET A 41 15.05 -0.89 -8.31
CA MET A 41 14.05 -1.17 -9.34
C MET A 41 13.48 0.10 -10.01
N ALA A 42 13.83 1.29 -9.53
CA ALA A 42 13.34 2.55 -10.08
C ALA A 42 14.01 2.84 -11.43
N VAL A 43 13.21 2.88 -12.50
CA VAL A 43 13.65 3.24 -13.86
C VAL A 43 13.73 4.76 -14.03
N GLY A 44 12.94 5.52 -13.26
CA GLY A 44 12.94 6.97 -13.31
C GLY A 44 11.96 7.63 -12.34
N ARG A 45 11.60 8.88 -12.63
CA ARG A 45 10.64 9.67 -11.85
C ARG A 45 9.29 9.80 -12.56
N ARG A 46 8.21 9.63 -11.81
CA ARG A 46 6.81 9.83 -12.19
C ARG A 46 6.31 11.17 -11.64
N ARG A 47 5.45 11.87 -12.40
CA ARG A 47 4.70 13.03 -11.88
C ARG A 47 3.56 12.54 -10.96
N LEU A 48 3.35 13.24 -9.85
CA LEU A 48 2.23 12.99 -8.95
C LEU A 48 0.92 13.45 -9.61
N GLY A 49 -0.15 12.68 -9.43
CA GLY A 49 -1.48 13.11 -9.87
C GLY A 49 -2.04 14.22 -8.97
N MET A 50 -3.04 14.97 -9.44
CA MET A 50 -3.66 16.04 -8.66
C MET A 50 -4.20 15.56 -7.31
N PHE A 51 -4.92 14.43 -7.29
CA PHE A 51 -5.44 13.84 -6.06
C PHE A 51 -4.36 13.31 -5.12
N GLU A 52 -3.21 12.87 -5.66
CA GLU A 52 -2.07 12.48 -4.84
C GLU A 52 -1.41 13.71 -4.21
N TRP A 53 -1.37 14.81 -4.95
CA TRP A 53 -0.83 16.08 -4.47
C TRP A 53 -1.71 16.70 -3.37
N THR A 54 -3.03 16.80 -3.58
CA THR A 54 -3.96 17.29 -2.55
C THR A 54 -3.98 16.36 -1.34
N GLY A 55 -3.97 15.04 -1.57
CA GLY A 55 -3.97 14.05 -0.48
C GLY A 55 -2.72 14.17 0.38
N LEU A 56 -1.56 14.36 -0.24
CA LEU A 56 -0.32 14.63 0.50
C LEU A 56 -0.40 15.93 1.28
N LEU A 57 -1.02 16.97 0.70
CA LEU A 57 -1.16 18.27 1.35
C LEU A 57 -2.00 18.19 2.62
N PHE A 58 -3.10 17.44 2.57
CA PHE A 58 -4.02 17.22 3.69
C PHE A 58 -3.58 16.10 4.65
N THR A 59 -2.44 15.44 4.38
CA THR A 59 -1.81 14.53 5.32
C THR A 59 -1.04 15.38 6.34
N ALA A 60 -1.56 15.46 7.56
CA ALA A 60 -0.88 16.14 8.65
C ALA A 60 0.48 15.46 8.92
N PRO A 61 1.56 16.22 9.19
CA PRO A 61 2.83 15.63 9.56
C PRO A 61 2.65 14.89 10.89
N MET A 62 2.78 13.56 10.86
CA MET A 62 2.77 12.78 12.09
C MET A 62 4.11 13.02 12.79
N LEU A 63 4.08 13.68 13.96
CA LEU A 63 5.25 13.84 14.81
C LEU A 63 5.66 12.46 15.36
N HIS A 64 6.71 11.88 14.78
CA HIS A 64 7.23 10.57 15.16
C HIS A 64 8.39 10.72 16.14
N ILE A 65 8.20 10.28 17.39
CA ILE A 65 9.29 10.08 18.36
C ILE A 65 10.01 8.74 18.10
N HIS A 66 9.32 7.77 17.47
CA HIS A 66 9.89 6.51 17.02
C HIS A 66 9.62 6.25 15.53
N TYR A 67 10.65 5.75 14.85
CA TYR A 67 10.82 5.56 13.40
C TYR A 67 9.93 4.45 12.79
N SER A 68 8.68 4.31 13.22
CA SER A 68 7.84 3.16 12.85
C SER A 68 6.92 3.39 11.65
N LYS A 69 6.73 4.63 11.18
CA LYS A 69 5.77 4.93 10.11
C LYS A 69 6.34 5.90 9.09
N MET A 70 5.87 5.72 7.86
CA MET A 70 6.26 6.46 6.66
C MET A 70 5.75 7.90 6.73
N ASP A 71 6.65 8.88 6.66
CA ASP A 71 6.29 10.29 6.69
C ASP A 71 5.78 10.79 5.33
N ARG A 72 5.17 11.98 5.29
CA ARG A 72 4.73 12.65 4.06
C ARG A 72 5.87 12.75 3.02
N GLY A 73 7.10 13.03 3.46
CA GLY A 73 8.27 13.06 2.60
C GLY A 73 8.55 11.70 1.95
N ASP A 74 8.47 10.62 2.72
CA ASP A 74 8.70 9.26 2.25
C ASP A 74 7.58 8.80 1.30
N MET A 75 6.32 9.10 1.61
CA MET A 75 5.19 8.80 0.72
C MET A 75 5.38 9.50 -0.63
N ARG A 76 5.84 10.76 -0.62
CA ARG A 76 6.19 11.49 -1.84
C ARG A 76 7.30 10.76 -2.61
N ALA A 77 8.35 10.36 -1.92
CA ALA A 77 9.48 9.66 -2.52
C ALA A 77 9.03 8.36 -3.20
N VAL A 78 8.20 7.54 -2.55
CA VAL A 78 7.64 6.30 -3.12
C VAL A 78 6.75 6.58 -4.34
N LEU A 79 5.82 7.55 -4.25
CA LEU A 79 4.89 7.86 -5.33
C LEU A 79 5.58 8.45 -6.58
N THR A 80 6.68 9.18 -6.38
CA THR A 80 7.47 9.74 -7.49
C THR A 80 8.35 8.73 -8.21
N LYS A 81 8.50 7.49 -7.73
CA LYS A 81 9.28 6.47 -8.45
C LYS A 81 8.46 5.89 -9.61
N LYS A 82 9.11 5.70 -10.76
CA LYS A 82 8.57 4.99 -11.92
C LYS A 82 9.19 3.60 -11.96
N PHE A 83 8.34 2.57 -11.93
CA PHE A 83 8.73 1.19 -12.13
C PHE A 83 8.42 0.77 -13.57
N ASP A 84 9.20 -0.15 -14.12
CA ASP A 84 8.86 -0.81 -15.39
C ASP A 84 7.51 -1.51 -15.25
N VAL A 85 6.71 -1.58 -16.31
CA VAL A 85 5.39 -2.23 -16.34
C VAL A 85 5.50 -3.67 -16.85
N GLU A 86 6.49 -3.95 -17.69
CA GLU A 86 6.68 -5.26 -18.33
C GLU A 86 7.42 -6.25 -17.43
N ASP A 87 8.12 -5.77 -16.40
CA ASP A 87 8.80 -6.65 -15.44
C ASP A 87 7.78 -7.39 -14.56
N ASN A 88 7.72 -8.72 -14.72
CA ASN A 88 6.85 -9.60 -13.95
C ASN A 88 7.56 -10.27 -12.75
N SER A 89 8.77 -9.83 -12.40
CA SER A 89 9.50 -10.34 -11.25
C SER A 89 8.70 -10.22 -9.93
N PRO A 90 8.83 -11.18 -9.00
CA PRO A 90 8.10 -11.13 -7.73
C PRO A 90 8.47 -9.89 -6.90
N VAL A 91 9.70 -9.40 -7.05
CA VAL A 91 10.19 -8.18 -6.39
C VAL A 91 9.50 -6.94 -6.94
N ALA A 92 9.35 -6.82 -8.26
CA ALA A 92 8.63 -5.72 -8.88
C ALA A 92 7.16 -5.67 -8.43
N GLN A 93 6.51 -6.83 -8.29
CA GLN A 93 5.13 -6.90 -7.79
C GLN A 93 4.99 -6.37 -6.36
N ILE A 94 5.94 -6.68 -5.46
CA ILE A 94 5.94 -6.17 -4.08
C ILE A 94 6.03 -4.65 -4.07
N VAL A 95 6.97 -4.09 -4.84
CA VAL A 95 7.21 -2.66 -4.91
C VAL A 95 6.02 -1.91 -5.54
N ARG A 96 5.42 -2.46 -6.61
CA ARG A 96 4.19 -1.93 -7.20
C ARG A 96 3.02 -1.93 -6.21
N LYS A 97 2.79 -3.06 -5.51
CA LYS A 97 1.76 -3.16 -4.47
C LYS A 97 1.97 -2.15 -3.36
N ARG A 98 3.21 -1.90 -2.96
CA ARG A 98 3.53 -0.84 -1.99
C ARG A 98 3.14 0.54 -2.53
N GLN A 99 3.53 0.88 -3.76
CA GLN A 99 3.17 2.16 -4.37
C GLN A 99 1.64 2.34 -4.48
N GLU A 100 0.92 1.28 -4.84
CA GLU A 100 -0.55 1.29 -4.88
C GLU A 100 -1.19 1.46 -3.51
N SER A 101 -0.65 0.79 -2.48
CA SER A 101 -1.11 0.95 -1.11
C SER A 101 -0.94 2.39 -0.62
N VAL A 102 0.24 2.99 -0.86
CA VAL A 102 0.51 4.40 -0.55
C VAL A 102 -0.43 5.32 -1.32
N ARG A 103 -0.65 5.06 -2.61
CA ARG A 103 -1.57 5.83 -3.44
C ARG A 103 -2.99 5.78 -2.88
N LYS A 104 -3.49 4.60 -2.52
CA LYS A 104 -4.83 4.43 -1.94
C LYS A 104 -4.96 5.21 -0.62
N HIS A 105 -3.96 5.12 0.26
CA HIS A 105 -3.93 5.85 1.52
C HIS A 105 -4.00 7.37 1.31
N VAL A 106 -3.16 7.91 0.42
CA VAL A 106 -3.14 9.34 0.10
C VAL A 106 -4.46 9.79 -0.53
N VAL A 107 -5.02 8.99 -1.43
CA VAL A 107 -6.30 9.31 -2.08
C VAL A 107 -7.45 9.26 -1.08
N SER A 108 -7.49 8.30 -0.15
CA SER A 108 -8.52 8.22 0.88
C SER A 108 -8.54 9.44 1.81
N GLN A 109 -7.40 10.10 2.02
CA GLN A 109 -7.33 11.30 2.84
C GLN A 109 -8.17 12.44 2.26
N ASN A 110 -8.23 12.57 0.93
CA ASN A 110 -9.10 13.57 0.30
C ASN A 110 -10.58 13.28 0.59
N PHE A 111 -10.99 12.02 0.53
CA PHE A 111 -12.37 11.62 0.82
C PHE A 111 -12.74 11.82 2.27
N LEU A 112 -11.80 11.58 3.20
CA LEU A 112 -12.00 11.83 4.62
C LEU A 112 -12.28 13.32 4.89
N TRP A 113 -11.46 14.22 4.33
CA TRP A 113 -11.68 15.66 4.47
C TRP A 113 -12.93 16.13 3.74
N ALA A 114 -13.18 15.66 2.52
CA ALA A 114 -14.38 16.00 1.77
C ALA A 114 -15.66 15.60 2.53
N GLY A 115 -15.70 14.38 3.09
CA GLY A 115 -16.80 13.92 3.92
C GLY A 115 -16.98 14.77 5.18
N GLY A 116 -15.88 15.09 5.88
CA GLY A 116 -15.88 15.94 7.06
C GLY A 116 -16.43 17.35 6.79
N PHE A 117 -15.93 18.01 5.72
CA PHE A 117 -16.41 19.34 5.33
C PHE A 117 -17.87 19.32 4.88
N THR A 118 -18.30 18.27 4.18
CA THR A 118 -19.69 18.14 3.73
C THR A 118 -20.64 18.04 4.93
N MET A 119 -20.35 17.16 5.90
CA MET A 119 -21.18 17.03 7.10
C MET A 119 -21.17 18.31 7.93
N ALA A 120 -20.00 18.90 8.17
CA ALA A 120 -19.90 20.16 8.92
C ALA A 120 -20.66 21.31 8.23
N GLY A 121 -20.57 21.40 6.90
CA GLY A 121 -21.29 22.39 6.10
C GLY A 121 -22.81 22.23 6.18
N LEU A 122 -23.31 20.99 6.06
CA LEU A 122 -24.73 20.69 6.19
C LEU A 122 -25.24 20.99 7.60
N SER A 123 -24.50 20.61 8.64
CA SER A 123 -24.83 20.96 10.02
C SER A 123 -24.87 22.47 10.24
N TYR A 124 -23.85 23.20 9.78
CA TYR A 124 -23.79 24.66 9.88
C TYR A 124 -24.96 25.35 9.16
N TRP A 125 -25.26 24.92 7.93
CA TRP A 125 -26.39 25.45 7.16
C TRP A 125 -27.73 25.19 7.86
N SER A 126 -27.90 23.98 8.42
CA SER A 126 -29.09 23.60 9.18
C SER A 126 -29.28 24.52 10.39
N PHE A 127 -28.24 24.69 11.22
CA PHE A 127 -28.29 25.59 12.38
C PHE A 127 -28.59 27.03 12.00
N ARG A 128 -28.01 27.54 10.90
CA ARG A 128 -28.28 28.88 10.41
C ARG A 128 -29.77 29.08 10.11
N ARG A 129 -30.40 28.12 9.43
CA ARG A 129 -31.82 28.18 9.05
C ARG A 129 -32.76 28.13 10.27
N TYR A 130 -32.48 27.24 11.23
CA TYR A 130 -33.26 27.15 12.47
C TYR A 130 -33.16 28.42 13.32
N ASN A 131 -31.98 29.04 13.38
CA ASN A 131 -31.79 30.26 14.15
C ASN A 131 -32.58 31.44 13.56
N TYR A 132 -32.73 31.53 12.23
CA TYR A 132 -33.62 32.52 11.60
C TYR A 132 -35.09 32.27 11.93
N GLN A 133 -35.55 31.02 11.90
CA GLN A 133 -36.93 30.67 12.23
C GLN A 133 -37.25 30.92 13.71
N ALA A 134 -36.32 30.58 14.62
CA ALA A 134 -36.47 30.85 16.04
C ALA A 134 -36.58 32.36 16.34
N ARG A 135 -35.80 33.20 15.63
CA ARG A 135 -35.87 34.67 15.78
C ARG A 135 -37.16 35.28 15.24
N LEU A 136 -37.77 34.67 14.23
CA LEU A 136 -39.07 35.11 13.68
C LEU A 136 -40.26 34.72 14.58
N LEU A 137 -40.14 33.63 15.34
CA LEU A 137 -41.17 33.18 16.29
C LEU A 137 -41.09 33.88 17.66
N ALA A 138 -39.94 34.46 18.00
CA ALA A 138 -39.70 35.16 19.26
C ALA A 138 -39.98 36.68 19.18
N ALA A 139 -40.35 37.20 18.00
CA ALA A 139 -40.78 38.57 17.76
C ALA A 139 -42.30 38.65 17.68
#